data_AF-A0A4U2Y3P1-F1
#
_entry.id   AF-A0A4U2Y3P1-F1
#
_cell.length_a   1.000
_cell.length_b   1.000
_cell.length_c   1.000
_cell.angle_alpha   90.00
_cell.angle_beta   90.00
_cell.angle_gamma   90.00
#
_symmetry.space_group_name_H-M   'P 1'
#
loop_
_entity.id
_entity.type
_entity.pdbx_description
1 polymer ?
#
loop_
_entity_poly.entity_id
_entity_poly.type
_entity_poly.pdbx_seq_one_letter_code
_entity_poly.pdbx_strand_id
1 'polypeptide(L)'
;MRRELIILPKMGINEVRLSMTSSDLKYVLGELEKKPVKGKEFFQFHDDSIFHFVEDVLVSISVNNPEIILLNEHKIDLMNESKQFLFKENPYFVDGCYIFPQYNMTIYGLDCTNDGIQITIYLDNQKYIYEKGIKLGTQFRSIENQLKNLKYEITPYQSVGLLKFGMQPSEVENIWGMPLKTSKNTKKGITTENWKNSQAIYNEKGQLIQIALNCKEDVFIDNKLLSKIGSKLDSLKNEEYFINRNYKIFFKFGIALDNLGNLSSKDFVYIFSEEMIPYWKDFYRPII
;
A
#
# COMPACT_ATOMS: atom_id res chain seq x y z
N MET A 1 -24.34 -16.31 11.80
CA MET A 1 -24.20 -16.33 10.33
C MET A 1 -23.28 -15.17 10.00
N ARG A 2 -22.10 -15.39 9.41
CA ARG A 2 -21.15 -14.30 9.13
C ARG A 2 -21.82 -13.32 8.17
N ARG A 3 -21.90 -12.04 8.55
CA ARG A 3 -22.61 -11.03 7.75
C ARG A 3 -21.72 -10.59 6.59
N GLU A 4 -22.07 -11.07 5.41
CA GLU A 4 -21.43 -10.68 4.15
C GLU A 4 -22.11 -9.41 3.62
N LEU A 5 -21.32 -8.37 3.33
CA LEU A 5 -21.78 -7.10 2.80
C LEU A 5 -21.25 -6.92 1.38
N ILE A 6 -22.14 -6.81 0.40
CA ILE A 6 -21.75 -6.53 -0.98
C ILE A 6 -21.58 -5.02 -1.13
N ILE A 7 -20.37 -4.60 -1.48
CA ILE A 7 -20.02 -3.20 -1.71
C ILE A 7 -19.98 -2.94 -3.21
N LEU A 8 -20.76 -1.95 -3.64
CA LEU A 8 -20.76 -1.44 -5.00
C LEU A 8 -20.14 -0.04 -4.98
N PRO A 9 -18.85 0.10 -5.34
CA PRO A 9 -18.13 1.36 -5.17
C PRO A 9 -18.86 2.55 -5.78
N LYS A 10 -18.97 3.64 -5.02
CA LYS A 10 -19.68 4.88 -5.41
C LYS A 10 -21.18 4.70 -5.71
N MET A 11 -21.74 3.50 -5.61
CA MET A 11 -23.11 3.17 -5.98
C MET A 11 -23.97 2.81 -4.78
N GLY A 12 -23.46 2.04 -3.81
CA GLY A 12 -24.22 1.63 -2.63
C GLY A 12 -23.80 0.28 -2.08
N ILE A 13 -24.72 -0.40 -1.40
CA ILE A 13 -24.50 -1.71 -0.76
C ILE A 13 -25.65 -2.66 -1.09
N ASN A 14 -25.37 -3.96 -1.25
CA ASN A 14 -26.39 -4.99 -1.51
C ASN A 14 -27.39 -4.55 -2.60
N GLU A 15 -28.67 -4.38 -2.26
CA GLU A 15 -29.75 -3.90 -3.14
C GLU A 15 -29.98 -2.38 -3.04
N VAL A 16 -29.46 -1.73 -1.99
CA VAL A 16 -29.63 -0.29 -1.75
C VAL A 16 -28.63 0.50 -2.58
N ARG A 17 -29.10 1.58 -3.21
CA ARG A 17 -28.27 2.49 -4.00
C ARG A 17 -28.32 3.90 -3.41
N LEU A 18 -27.19 4.58 -3.46
CA LEU A 18 -27.13 6.02 -3.26
C LEU A 18 -28.02 6.73 -4.30
N SER A 19 -28.47 7.94 -3.96
CA SER A 19 -29.44 8.73 -4.72
C SER A 19 -30.87 8.20 -4.77
N MET A 20 -31.17 7.05 -4.14
CA MET A 20 -32.55 6.62 -3.88
C MET A 20 -33.29 7.62 -3.01
N THR A 21 -34.60 7.73 -3.20
CA THR A 21 -35.48 8.47 -2.29
C THR A 21 -35.84 7.63 -1.06
N SER A 22 -36.39 8.24 0.00
CA SER A 22 -36.90 7.46 1.14
C SER A 22 -38.04 6.53 0.75
N SER A 23 -38.79 6.86 -0.30
CA SER A 23 -39.84 6.00 -0.85
C SER A 23 -39.26 4.79 -1.59
N ASP A 24 -38.19 4.98 -2.36
CA ASP A 24 -37.48 3.86 -3.00
C ASP A 24 -36.88 2.93 -1.96
N LEU A 25 -36.25 3.48 -0.91
CA LEU A 25 -35.67 2.69 0.17
C LEU A 25 -36.73 1.86 0.89
N LYS A 26 -37.92 2.44 1.12
CA LYS A 26 -39.06 1.73 1.70
C LYS A 26 -39.55 0.58 0.83
N TYR A 27 -39.47 0.70 -0.50
CA TYR A 27 -39.81 -0.40 -1.39
C TYR A 27 -38.83 -1.57 -1.28
N VAL A 28 -37.54 -1.28 -1.03
CA VAL A 28 -36.49 -2.29 -0.89
C VAL A 28 -36.48 -2.95 0.50
N LEU A 29 -36.61 -2.17 1.57
CA LEU A 29 -36.41 -2.63 2.96
C LEU A 29 -37.67 -2.63 3.83
N GLY A 30 -38.80 -2.15 3.32
CA GLY A 30 -40.03 -1.97 4.08
C GLY A 30 -40.06 -0.66 4.89
N GLU A 31 -41.00 -0.55 5.82
CA GLU A 31 -41.14 0.65 6.67
C GLU A 31 -39.95 0.81 7.61
N LEU A 32 -39.34 2.01 7.59
CA LEU A 32 -38.16 2.34 8.40
C LEU A 32 -38.45 3.54 9.31
N GLU A 33 -37.90 3.50 10.53
CA GLU A 33 -37.95 4.63 11.44
C GLU A 33 -37.20 5.83 10.83
N LYS A 34 -37.86 6.99 10.80
CA LYS A 34 -37.29 8.25 10.31
C LYS A 34 -36.97 9.19 11.47
N LYS A 35 -35.70 9.60 11.57
CA LYS A 35 -35.21 10.53 12.59
C LYS A 35 -34.77 11.85 11.94
N PRO A 36 -35.53 12.94 12.07
CA PRO A 36 -35.15 14.24 11.51
C PRO A 36 -33.96 14.84 12.28
N VAL A 37 -33.15 15.66 11.58
CA VAL A 37 -31.95 16.30 12.16
C VAL A 37 -32.11 17.83 12.13
N LYS A 38 -31.76 18.48 11.01
CA LYS A 38 -31.88 19.92 10.81
C LYS A 38 -32.19 20.22 9.34
N GLY A 39 -33.08 21.17 9.10
CA GLY A 39 -33.50 21.51 7.74
C GLY A 39 -34.17 20.31 7.06
N LYS A 40 -33.73 19.97 5.85
CA LYS A 40 -34.25 18.83 5.06
C LYS A 40 -33.42 17.55 5.23
N GLU A 41 -32.63 17.45 6.29
CA GLU A 41 -31.78 16.31 6.60
C GLU A 41 -32.46 15.34 7.59
N PHE A 42 -32.35 14.04 7.34
CA PHE A 42 -32.86 13.00 8.22
C PHE A 42 -32.10 11.67 8.07
N PHE A 43 -32.22 10.81 9.07
CA PHE A 43 -31.72 9.45 9.03
C PHE A 43 -32.86 8.43 9.01
N GLN A 44 -32.64 7.30 8.34
CA GLN A 44 -33.45 6.09 8.50
C GLN A 44 -32.55 4.95 8.98
N PHE A 45 -33.14 4.01 9.73
CA PHE A 45 -32.41 2.90 10.35
C PHE A 45 -33.04 1.57 9.98
N HIS A 46 -32.22 0.58 9.66
CA HIS A 46 -32.64 -0.80 9.43
C HIS A 46 -31.55 -1.75 9.91
N ASP A 47 -31.86 -2.59 10.90
CA ASP A 47 -30.89 -3.46 11.56
C ASP A 47 -29.63 -2.68 11.98
N ASP A 48 -28.47 -3.04 11.43
CA ASP A 48 -27.18 -2.42 11.69
C ASP A 48 -26.83 -1.31 10.69
N SER A 49 -27.77 -0.94 9.82
CA SER A 49 -27.58 0.05 8.76
C SER A 49 -28.20 1.41 9.12
N ILE A 50 -27.48 2.47 8.77
CA ILE A 50 -27.87 3.87 8.93
C ILE A 50 -27.86 4.51 7.54
N PHE A 51 -29.00 5.06 7.13
CA PHE A 51 -29.21 5.71 5.85
C PHE A 51 -29.36 7.21 6.07
N HIS A 52 -28.49 8.01 5.46
CA HIS A 52 -28.49 9.46 5.60
C HIS A 52 -29.12 10.13 4.38
N PHE A 53 -30.15 10.93 4.59
CA PHE A 53 -30.87 11.63 3.55
C PHE A 53 -30.74 13.15 3.67
N VAL A 54 -30.54 13.81 2.54
CA VAL A 54 -30.58 15.27 2.40
C VAL A 54 -31.53 15.61 1.27
N GLU A 55 -32.55 16.43 1.53
CA GLU A 55 -33.61 16.75 0.55
C GLU A 55 -34.27 15.51 -0.06
N ASP A 56 -34.47 14.47 0.75
CA ASP A 56 -35.01 13.16 0.34
C ASP A 56 -34.14 12.38 -0.66
N VAL A 57 -32.84 12.68 -0.72
CA VAL A 57 -31.86 11.92 -1.50
C VAL A 57 -30.92 11.18 -0.57
N LEU A 58 -30.78 9.86 -0.73
CA LEU A 58 -29.84 9.03 0.06
C LEU A 58 -28.40 9.38 -0.30
N VAL A 59 -27.71 10.11 0.58
CA VAL A 59 -26.36 10.62 0.34
C VAL A 59 -25.24 9.77 0.94
N SER A 60 -25.52 8.99 1.98
CA SER A 60 -24.59 8.01 2.52
C SER A 60 -25.28 6.85 3.22
N ILE A 61 -24.59 5.72 3.24
CA ILE A 61 -25.04 4.48 3.89
C ILE A 61 -23.92 4.02 4.79
N SER A 62 -24.21 3.79 6.08
CA SER A 62 -23.27 3.23 7.04
C SER A 62 -23.76 1.90 7.57
N VAL A 63 -22.89 0.90 7.66
CA VAL A 63 -23.21 -0.44 8.17
C VAL A 63 -22.27 -0.77 9.31
N ASN A 64 -22.86 -1.16 10.44
CA ASN A 64 -22.11 -1.58 11.63
C ASN A 64 -21.83 -3.08 11.62
N ASN A 65 -20.65 -3.43 12.10
CA ASN A 65 -20.15 -4.78 12.30
C ASN A 65 -20.24 -5.73 11.08
N PRO A 66 -19.86 -5.30 9.85
CA PRO A 66 -19.62 -6.25 8.78
C PRO A 66 -18.36 -7.08 9.10
N GLU A 67 -18.47 -8.40 9.01
CA GLU A 67 -17.31 -9.30 9.18
C GLU A 67 -16.61 -9.56 7.84
N ILE A 68 -17.39 -9.65 6.76
CA ILE A 68 -16.94 -9.99 5.42
C ILE A 68 -17.50 -8.95 4.46
N ILE A 69 -16.66 -8.45 3.55
CA ILE A 69 -17.11 -7.62 2.43
C ILE A 69 -16.81 -8.30 1.09
N LEU A 70 -17.67 -8.05 0.10
CA LEU A 70 -17.43 -8.37 -1.30
C LEU A 70 -17.26 -7.04 -2.05
N LEU A 71 -16.03 -6.73 -2.45
CA LEU A 71 -15.66 -5.48 -3.14
C LEU A 71 -15.04 -5.83 -4.50
N ASN A 72 -15.67 -5.39 -5.60
CA ASN A 72 -15.23 -5.72 -6.96
C ASN A 72 -14.99 -7.23 -7.16
N GLU A 73 -15.95 -8.07 -6.76
CA GLU A 73 -15.87 -9.55 -6.80
C GLU A 73 -14.79 -10.19 -5.90
N HIS A 74 -14.06 -9.39 -5.13
CA HIS A 74 -13.09 -9.89 -4.16
C HIS A 74 -13.72 -9.98 -2.77
N LYS A 75 -13.71 -11.19 -2.21
CA LYS A 75 -14.14 -11.44 -0.84
C LYS A 75 -13.00 -11.09 0.11
N ILE A 76 -13.29 -10.29 1.14
CA ILE A 76 -12.31 -9.84 2.13
C ILE A 76 -12.88 -10.13 3.52
N ASP A 77 -12.13 -10.88 4.32
CA ASP A 77 -12.42 -11.07 5.75
C ASP A 77 -11.81 -9.90 6.54
N LEU A 78 -12.63 -8.99 7.05
CA LEU A 78 -12.14 -7.79 7.75
C LEU A 78 -11.49 -8.10 9.09
N MET A 79 -11.81 -9.24 9.69
CA MET A 79 -11.25 -9.65 10.97
C MET A 79 -9.86 -10.28 10.80
N ASN A 80 -9.64 -11.01 9.70
CA ASN A 80 -8.43 -11.80 9.51
C ASN A 80 -7.49 -11.25 8.41
N GLU A 81 -8.02 -10.53 7.41
CA GLU A 81 -7.31 -10.12 6.19
C GLU A 81 -7.21 -8.60 6.03
N SER A 82 -7.72 -7.82 6.99
CA SER A 82 -7.75 -6.34 6.92
C SER A 82 -6.39 -5.73 6.60
N LYS A 83 -5.29 -6.21 7.19
CA LYS A 83 -3.96 -5.68 6.88
C LYS A 83 -3.55 -5.89 5.42
N GLN A 84 -3.83 -7.06 4.84
CA GLN A 84 -3.51 -7.34 3.43
C GLN A 84 -4.38 -6.48 2.50
N PHE A 85 -5.66 -6.34 2.85
CA PHE A 85 -6.58 -5.46 2.14
C PHE A 85 -6.15 -4.00 2.18
N LEU A 86 -5.88 -3.45 3.37
CA LEU A 86 -5.38 -2.09 3.57
C LEU A 86 -4.04 -1.89 2.86
N PHE A 87 -3.15 -2.90 2.90
CA PHE A 87 -1.90 -2.84 2.17
C PHE A 87 -2.12 -2.82 0.66
N LYS A 88 -3.08 -3.58 0.11
CA LYS A 88 -3.38 -3.59 -1.33
C LYS A 88 -4.00 -2.27 -1.80
N GLU A 89 -4.94 -1.74 -1.05
CA GLU A 89 -5.71 -0.55 -1.43
C GLU A 89 -5.06 0.78 -1.05
N ASN A 90 -4.12 0.76 -0.11
CA ASN A 90 -3.37 1.91 0.39
C ASN A 90 -4.25 3.14 0.73
N PRO A 91 -5.27 2.98 1.59
CA PRO A 91 -6.14 4.09 1.98
C PRO A 91 -5.38 5.15 2.79
N TYR A 92 -5.98 6.33 2.93
CA TYR A 92 -5.51 7.31 3.91
C TYR A 92 -6.00 6.94 5.31
N PHE A 93 -5.14 7.11 6.31
CA PHE A 93 -5.48 6.94 7.72
C PHE A 93 -5.54 8.30 8.40
N VAL A 94 -6.70 8.60 8.99
CA VAL A 94 -6.99 9.84 9.71
C VAL A 94 -7.82 9.51 10.95
N ASP A 95 -7.31 9.81 12.14
CA ASP A 95 -8.06 9.70 13.41
C ASP A 95 -8.79 8.36 13.62
N GLY A 96 -8.13 7.23 13.32
CA GLY A 96 -8.72 5.88 13.48
C GLY A 96 -9.63 5.45 12.33
N CYS A 97 -9.72 6.25 11.27
CA CYS A 97 -10.53 5.99 10.09
C CYS A 97 -9.66 5.77 8.84
N TYR A 98 -9.95 4.70 8.11
CA TYR A 98 -9.38 4.41 6.81
C TYR A 98 -10.28 4.98 5.71
N ILE A 99 -9.76 5.88 4.91
CA ILE A 99 -10.47 6.60 3.85
C ILE A 99 -9.99 6.09 2.50
N PHE A 100 -10.93 5.65 1.66
CA PHE A 100 -10.72 5.09 0.32
C PHE A 100 -11.38 6.00 -0.73
N PRO A 101 -10.72 7.10 -1.16
CA PRO A 101 -11.31 8.06 -2.10
C PRO A 101 -11.68 7.45 -3.45
N GLN A 102 -10.98 6.39 -3.86
CA GLN A 102 -11.26 5.69 -5.11
C GLN A 102 -12.63 4.98 -5.11
N TYR A 103 -13.19 4.68 -3.93
CA TYR A 103 -14.46 3.98 -3.77
C TYR A 103 -15.57 4.85 -3.15
N ASN A 104 -15.25 6.09 -2.76
CA ASN A 104 -16.07 6.93 -1.90
C ASN A 104 -16.52 6.17 -0.64
N MET A 105 -15.54 5.60 0.06
CA MET A 105 -15.76 4.71 1.18
C MET A 105 -14.84 5.05 2.36
N THR A 106 -15.35 4.92 3.57
CA THR A 106 -14.55 4.95 4.80
C THR A 106 -14.78 3.69 5.63
N ILE A 107 -13.76 3.26 6.36
CA ILE A 107 -13.86 2.17 7.33
C ILE A 107 -13.26 2.63 8.67
N TYR A 108 -14.07 2.60 9.71
CA TYR A 108 -13.67 2.90 11.09
C TYR A 108 -13.55 1.61 11.91
N GLY A 109 -12.65 1.59 12.89
CA GLY A 109 -12.58 0.53 13.90
C GLY A 109 -11.77 -0.72 13.52
N LEU A 110 -11.08 -0.73 12.36
CA LEU A 110 -10.25 -1.89 11.95
C LEU A 110 -9.06 -2.15 12.87
N ASP A 111 -8.53 -1.12 13.55
CA ASP A 111 -7.39 -1.27 14.48
C ASP A 111 -7.82 -1.67 15.91
N CYS A 112 -9.10 -1.44 16.26
CA CYS A 112 -9.68 -1.68 17.58
C CYS A 112 -11.07 -2.29 17.42
N THR A 113 -11.12 -3.56 16.98
CA THR A 113 -12.39 -4.25 16.67
C THR A 113 -13.35 -4.38 17.85
N ASN A 114 -12.90 -4.15 19.08
CA ASN A 114 -13.73 -4.15 20.28
C ASN A 114 -14.78 -3.04 20.27
N ASP A 115 -14.53 -1.94 19.56
CA ASP A 115 -15.46 -0.80 19.43
C ASP A 115 -16.42 -0.95 18.23
N GLY A 116 -16.32 -2.07 17.51
CA GLY A 116 -17.09 -2.36 16.31
C GLY A 116 -16.48 -1.76 15.05
N ILE A 117 -16.69 -2.44 13.92
CA ILE A 117 -16.28 -1.95 12.60
C ILE A 117 -17.45 -1.19 11.99
N GLN A 118 -17.23 -0.01 11.42
CA GLN A 118 -18.25 0.68 10.63
C GLN A 118 -17.71 0.96 9.23
N ILE A 119 -18.50 0.61 8.21
CA ILE A 119 -18.22 0.97 6.82
C ILE A 119 -19.24 1.99 6.37
N THR A 120 -18.77 3.08 5.76
CA THR A 120 -19.65 4.10 5.17
C THR A 120 -19.31 4.26 3.70
N ILE A 121 -20.33 4.27 2.84
CA ILE A 121 -20.24 4.64 1.42
C ILE A 121 -21.04 5.91 1.20
N TYR A 122 -20.52 6.83 0.39
CA TYR A 122 -21.10 8.16 0.22
C TYR A 122 -21.06 8.67 -1.23
N LEU A 123 -21.97 9.60 -1.55
CA LEU A 123 -21.99 10.29 -2.84
C LEU A 123 -20.80 11.22 -3.02
N ASP A 124 -20.41 11.49 -4.27
CA ASP A 124 -19.31 12.41 -4.58
C ASP A 124 -19.49 13.80 -3.96
N ASN A 125 -20.72 14.28 -3.88
CA ASN A 125 -21.02 15.58 -3.25
C ASN A 125 -20.78 15.57 -1.73
N GLN A 126 -20.56 14.42 -1.08
CA GLN A 126 -20.24 14.30 0.35
C GLN A 126 -18.73 14.21 0.62
N LYS A 127 -17.87 14.21 -0.42
CA LYS A 127 -16.41 14.11 -0.25
C LYS A 127 -15.84 15.17 0.69
N TYR A 128 -16.36 16.40 0.64
CA TYR A 128 -15.89 17.47 1.51
C TYR A 128 -16.11 17.20 3.02
N ILE A 129 -17.02 16.28 3.37
CA ILE A 129 -17.27 15.83 4.74
C ILE A 129 -16.32 14.68 5.09
N TYR A 130 -16.39 13.59 4.32
CA TYR A 130 -15.71 12.33 4.66
C TYR A 130 -14.20 12.35 4.36
N GLU A 131 -13.75 13.21 3.43
CA GLU A 131 -12.34 13.28 2.99
C GLU A 131 -11.63 14.54 3.50
N LYS A 132 -12.29 15.34 4.36
CA LYS A 132 -11.78 16.63 4.86
C LYS A 132 -10.38 16.51 5.48
N GLY A 133 -10.13 15.42 6.19
CA GLY A 133 -8.90 15.18 6.93
C GLY A 133 -7.75 14.58 6.10
N ILE A 134 -7.97 14.20 4.84
CA ILE A 134 -6.94 13.52 4.03
C ILE A 134 -5.64 14.31 3.93
N LYS A 135 -5.72 15.65 3.89
CA LYS A 135 -4.53 16.53 3.83
C LYS A 135 -3.62 16.40 5.05
N LEU A 136 -4.15 15.93 6.17
CA LEU A 136 -3.43 15.68 7.42
C LEU A 136 -3.16 14.18 7.64
N GLY A 137 -3.73 13.33 6.79
CA GLY A 137 -3.63 11.88 6.88
C GLY A 137 -2.34 11.33 6.30
N THR A 138 -2.03 10.09 6.65
CA THR A 138 -0.94 9.33 6.06
C THR A 138 -1.50 8.16 5.26
N GLN A 139 -0.89 7.82 4.14
CA GLN A 139 -1.26 6.61 3.43
C GLN A 139 -0.86 5.39 4.25
N PHE A 140 -1.67 4.34 4.23
CA PHE A 140 -1.44 3.14 5.05
C PHE A 140 -0.04 2.54 4.84
N ARG A 141 0.44 2.50 3.59
CA ARG A 141 1.79 2.01 3.26
C ARG A 141 2.92 2.91 3.80
N SER A 142 2.67 4.20 4.04
CA SER A 142 3.68 5.12 4.56
C SER A 142 3.83 5.08 6.09
N ILE A 143 2.99 4.32 6.79
CA ILE A 143 3.11 4.10 8.23
C ILE A 143 4.34 3.22 8.48
N GLU A 144 5.41 3.80 9.06
CA GLU A 144 6.76 3.20 9.19
C GLU A 144 6.81 1.78 9.78
N ASN A 145 5.81 1.36 10.56
CA ASN A 145 5.75 0.02 11.13
C ASN A 145 5.16 -1.05 10.18
N GLN A 146 4.46 -0.65 9.11
CA GLN A 146 3.86 -1.56 8.12
C GLN A 146 4.90 -2.03 7.09
N LEU A 147 5.83 -1.14 6.70
CA LEU A 147 6.95 -1.49 5.81
C LEU A 147 7.91 -2.51 6.43
N LYS A 148 8.03 -2.55 7.77
CA LYS A 148 8.87 -3.52 8.50
C LYS A 148 8.45 -4.99 8.32
N ASN A 149 7.23 -5.26 7.84
CA ASN A 149 6.74 -6.62 7.59
C ASN A 149 6.84 -7.05 6.11
N LEU A 150 7.40 -6.21 5.23
CA LEU A 150 7.69 -6.61 3.86
C LEU A 150 8.89 -7.57 3.86
N LYS A 151 8.65 -8.85 3.59
CA LYS A 151 9.73 -9.79 3.34
C LYS A 151 10.38 -9.45 1.99
N TYR A 152 11.57 -8.87 2.01
CA TYR A 152 12.36 -8.60 0.80
C TYR A 152 13.08 -9.87 0.34
N GLU A 153 12.31 -10.81 -0.21
CA GLU A 153 12.86 -12.01 -0.85
C GLU A 153 13.37 -11.65 -2.26
N ILE A 154 14.63 -11.95 -2.51
CA ILE A 154 15.28 -11.73 -3.80
C ILE A 154 15.01 -12.93 -4.70
N THR A 155 14.45 -12.67 -5.87
CA THR A 155 14.55 -13.57 -7.02
C THR A 155 15.57 -12.96 -7.98
N PRO A 156 16.77 -13.57 -8.12
CA PRO A 156 17.88 -12.99 -8.87
C PRO A 156 17.45 -12.44 -10.22
N TYR A 157 17.85 -11.20 -10.49
CA TYR A 157 17.57 -10.48 -11.74
C TYR A 157 16.11 -10.25 -12.11
N GLN A 158 15.15 -10.64 -11.26
CA GLN A 158 13.73 -10.55 -11.55
C GLN A 158 13.01 -9.60 -10.59
N SER A 159 13.17 -9.80 -9.28
CA SER A 159 12.35 -9.09 -8.28
C SER A 159 12.95 -9.07 -6.87
N VAL A 160 12.43 -8.14 -6.07
CA VAL A 160 12.65 -8.04 -4.62
C VAL A 160 11.29 -7.85 -3.94
N GLY A 161 10.80 -8.89 -3.27
CA GLY A 161 9.44 -8.90 -2.73
C GLY A 161 8.40 -8.64 -3.83
N LEU A 162 7.59 -7.60 -3.68
CA LEU A 162 6.57 -7.20 -4.66
C LEU A 162 7.13 -6.41 -5.85
N LEU A 163 8.36 -5.90 -5.76
CA LEU A 163 8.95 -5.07 -6.80
C LEU A 163 9.61 -5.92 -7.86
N LYS A 164 9.31 -5.64 -9.13
CA LYS A 164 9.88 -6.34 -10.29
C LYS A 164 10.70 -5.37 -11.12
N PHE A 165 11.85 -5.82 -11.62
CA PHE A 165 12.60 -5.02 -12.57
C PHE A 165 11.77 -4.81 -13.85
N GLY A 166 11.84 -3.61 -14.42
CA GLY A 166 10.96 -3.16 -15.50
C GLY A 166 9.77 -2.31 -15.06
N MET A 167 9.40 -2.33 -13.77
CA MET A 167 8.31 -1.50 -13.23
C MET A 167 8.55 -0.01 -13.46
N GLN A 168 7.47 0.73 -13.74
CA GLN A 168 7.47 2.18 -13.85
C GLN A 168 7.42 2.84 -12.46
N PRO A 169 7.78 4.14 -12.33
CA PRO A 169 7.80 4.81 -11.04
C PRO A 169 6.45 4.80 -10.32
N SER A 170 5.35 4.93 -11.06
CA SER A 170 3.99 4.85 -10.49
C SER A 170 3.67 3.47 -9.89
N GLU A 171 4.21 2.38 -10.46
CA GLU A 171 4.02 1.03 -9.93
C GLU A 171 4.83 0.82 -8.65
N VAL A 172 6.04 1.38 -8.58
CA VAL A 172 6.88 1.38 -7.37
C VAL A 172 6.26 2.26 -6.28
N GLU A 173 5.78 3.45 -6.64
CA GLU A 173 5.05 4.35 -5.75
C GLU A 173 3.79 3.69 -5.19
N ASN A 174 3.11 2.86 -5.98
CA ASN A 174 2.04 2.05 -5.42
C ASN A 174 2.61 1.18 -4.29
N ILE A 175 3.66 0.40 -4.49
CA ILE A 175 4.16 -0.53 -3.47
C ILE A 175 4.80 0.17 -2.24
N TRP A 176 5.58 1.23 -2.45
CA TRP A 176 6.36 1.89 -1.40
C TRP A 176 5.80 3.25 -0.95
N GLY A 177 4.72 3.74 -1.57
CA GLY A 177 4.22 5.10 -1.38
C GLY A 177 5.07 6.15 -2.10
N MET A 178 4.66 7.42 -2.01
CA MET A 178 5.40 8.54 -2.61
C MET A 178 6.85 8.63 -2.12
N PRO A 179 7.83 8.84 -3.02
CA PRO A 179 9.21 9.05 -2.61
C PRO A 179 9.38 10.38 -1.89
N LEU A 180 10.31 10.43 -0.93
CA LEU A 180 10.70 11.64 -0.21
C LEU A 180 11.49 12.60 -1.10
N LYS A 181 12.26 12.05 -2.05
CA LYS A 181 13.10 12.82 -2.95
C LYS A 181 13.38 12.06 -4.24
N THR A 182 13.29 12.78 -5.35
CA THR A 182 13.70 12.31 -6.67
C THR A 182 14.89 13.11 -7.17
N SER A 183 15.91 12.42 -7.66
CA SER A 183 17.09 13.02 -8.30
C SER A 183 17.30 12.43 -9.68
N LYS A 184 17.57 13.28 -10.68
CA LYS A 184 17.85 12.85 -12.06
C LYS A 184 19.31 13.12 -12.40
N ASN A 185 20.00 12.10 -12.89
CA ASN A 185 21.33 12.20 -13.46
C ASN A 185 21.23 12.06 -14.99
N THR A 186 21.07 13.20 -15.67
CA THR A 186 20.90 13.26 -17.13
C THR A 186 22.10 12.73 -17.91
N LYS A 187 23.32 12.84 -17.37
CA LYS A 187 24.53 12.32 -18.02
C LYS A 187 24.59 10.79 -18.05
N LYS A 188 24.00 10.14 -17.05
CA LYS A 188 23.95 8.67 -16.96
C LYS A 188 22.60 8.09 -17.41
N GLY A 189 21.61 8.94 -17.72
CA GLY A 189 20.26 8.52 -18.09
C GLY A 189 19.51 7.86 -16.93
N ILE A 190 19.77 8.27 -15.67
CA ILE A 190 19.27 7.56 -14.49
C ILE A 190 18.43 8.48 -13.62
N THR A 191 17.34 7.94 -13.09
CA THR A 191 16.53 8.58 -12.06
C THR A 191 16.63 7.77 -10.78
N THR A 192 16.79 8.43 -9.64
CA THR A 192 16.81 7.80 -8.32
C THR A 192 15.72 8.41 -7.47
N GLU A 193 14.86 7.55 -6.91
CA GLU A 193 13.83 7.89 -5.95
C GLU A 193 14.23 7.35 -4.58
N ASN A 194 14.05 8.17 -3.54
CA ASN A 194 14.52 7.88 -2.19
C ASN A 194 13.36 7.83 -1.21
N TRP A 195 13.35 6.78 -0.41
CA TRP A 195 12.57 6.63 0.82
C TRP A 195 13.53 6.61 2.02
N LYS A 196 12.98 6.55 3.23
CA LYS A 196 13.77 6.61 4.48
C LYS A 196 14.90 5.57 4.53
N ASN A 197 14.61 4.33 4.14
CA ASN A 197 15.54 3.19 4.19
C ASN A 197 15.76 2.52 2.82
N SER A 198 15.18 3.06 1.74
CA SER A 198 15.15 2.37 0.45
C SER A 198 15.35 3.35 -0.70
N GLN A 199 15.89 2.88 -1.81
CA GLN A 199 16.01 3.64 -3.04
C GLN A 199 15.58 2.79 -4.23
N ALA A 200 14.87 3.40 -5.18
CA ALA A 200 14.57 2.84 -6.48
C ALA A 200 15.37 3.59 -7.54
N ILE A 201 15.99 2.87 -8.47
CA ILE A 201 16.84 3.42 -9.52
C ILE A 201 16.29 2.95 -10.86
N TYR A 202 16.04 3.91 -11.74
CA TYR A 202 15.38 3.72 -13.03
C TYR A 202 16.31 4.10 -14.18
N ASN A 203 16.20 3.38 -15.29
CA ASN A 203 16.89 3.73 -16.54
C ASN A 203 16.21 4.92 -17.24
N GLU A 204 16.73 5.30 -18.42
CA GLU A 204 16.25 6.44 -19.21
C GLU A 204 14.81 6.25 -19.72
N LYS A 205 14.35 5.01 -19.81
CA LYS A 205 12.98 4.63 -20.19
C LYS A 205 12.01 4.64 -19.00
N GLY A 206 12.49 5.03 -17.80
CA GLY A 206 11.70 5.02 -16.58
C GLY A 206 11.49 3.63 -15.98
N GLN A 207 12.26 2.62 -16.40
CA GLN A 207 12.09 1.25 -15.92
C GLN A 207 12.99 0.99 -14.71
N LEU A 208 12.45 0.35 -13.68
CA LEU A 208 13.20 -0.04 -12.48
C LEU A 208 14.29 -1.04 -12.84
N ILE A 209 15.55 -0.69 -12.56
CA ILE A 209 16.72 -1.52 -12.87
C ILE A 209 17.54 -1.89 -11.63
N GLN A 210 17.38 -1.16 -10.53
CA GLN A 210 18.08 -1.44 -9.29
C GLN A 210 17.28 -0.93 -8.08
N ILE A 211 17.37 -1.69 -7.00
CA ILE A 211 16.84 -1.37 -5.67
C ILE A 211 18.01 -1.31 -4.71
N ALA A 212 18.06 -0.29 -3.85
CA ALA A 212 18.96 -0.26 -2.70
C ALA A 212 18.13 -0.34 -1.41
N LEU A 213 18.42 -1.31 -0.55
CA LEU A 213 17.80 -1.46 0.76
C LEU A 213 18.84 -1.23 1.85
N ASN A 214 18.55 -0.34 2.79
CA ASN A 214 19.42 -0.11 3.94
C ASN A 214 19.48 -1.39 4.78
N CYS A 215 20.64 -1.67 5.38
CA CYS A 215 20.88 -2.91 6.12
C CYS A 215 20.05 -3.07 7.42
N LYS A 216 19.20 -2.09 7.75
CA LYS A 216 18.13 -2.21 8.76
C LYS A 216 16.97 -3.09 8.31
N GLU A 217 16.79 -3.28 7.01
CA GLU A 217 15.74 -4.14 6.44
C GLU A 217 16.23 -5.59 6.37
N ASP A 218 15.34 -6.54 6.68
CA ASP A 218 15.63 -7.97 6.54
C ASP A 218 15.45 -8.37 5.06
N VAL A 219 16.57 -8.70 4.40
CA VAL A 219 16.60 -9.15 3.00
C VAL A 219 16.91 -10.63 2.96
N PHE A 220 16.23 -11.38 2.10
CA PHE A 220 16.36 -12.83 2.01
C PHE A 220 16.71 -13.26 0.58
N ILE A 221 17.42 -14.37 0.46
CA ILE A 221 17.61 -15.08 -0.79
C ILE A 221 17.53 -16.58 -0.53
N ASP A 222 16.74 -17.29 -1.34
CA ASP A 222 16.44 -18.72 -1.13
C ASP A 222 15.99 -19.03 0.31
N ASN A 223 15.15 -18.16 0.87
CA ASN A 223 14.68 -18.17 2.27
C ASN A 223 15.79 -18.04 3.34
N LYS A 224 17.03 -17.73 2.96
CA LYS A 224 18.13 -17.46 3.88
C LYS A 224 18.27 -15.96 4.07
N LEU A 225 18.40 -15.53 5.32
CA LEU A 225 18.67 -14.13 5.64
C LEU A 225 20.02 -13.72 5.03
N LEU A 226 19.97 -12.67 4.23
CA LEU A 226 21.10 -12.09 3.53
C LEU A 226 21.69 -10.96 4.37
N SER A 227 20.89 -9.94 4.69
CA SER A 227 21.36 -8.78 5.45
C SER A 227 20.60 -8.63 6.74
N LYS A 228 21.36 -8.66 7.83
CA LYS A 228 20.97 -8.07 9.11
C LYS A 228 22.19 -7.35 9.66
N ILE A 229 22.00 -6.21 10.32
CA ILE A 229 23.10 -5.45 10.95
C ILE A 229 23.97 -6.42 11.78
N GLY A 230 25.25 -6.52 11.45
CA GLY A 230 26.21 -7.39 12.14
C GLY A 230 26.19 -8.87 11.76
N SER A 231 25.36 -9.32 10.81
CA SER A 231 25.38 -10.71 10.33
C SER A 231 26.59 -10.94 9.42
N LYS A 232 27.38 -11.97 9.69
CA LYS A 232 28.27 -12.56 8.68
C LYS A 232 27.35 -13.19 7.64
N LEU A 233 27.50 -12.79 6.37
CA LEU A 233 26.70 -13.29 5.24
C LEU A 233 26.98 -14.77 4.97
N ASP A 234 26.62 -15.65 5.89
CA ASP A 234 26.92 -17.08 5.84
C ASP A 234 26.30 -17.74 4.60
N SER A 235 25.18 -17.20 4.12
CA SER A 235 24.52 -17.57 2.86
C SER A 235 25.39 -17.37 1.62
N LEU A 236 26.41 -16.52 1.67
CA LEU A 236 27.28 -16.17 0.54
C LEU A 236 28.75 -16.59 0.73
N LYS A 237 29.09 -17.28 1.82
CA LYS A 237 30.49 -17.52 2.23
C LYS A 237 31.34 -18.23 1.17
N ASN A 238 30.72 -19.11 0.39
CA ASN A 238 31.38 -19.93 -0.63
C ASN A 238 31.06 -19.49 -2.07
N GLU A 239 30.37 -18.35 -2.22
CA GLU A 239 29.93 -17.87 -3.53
C GLU A 239 31.00 -17.00 -4.18
N GLU A 240 31.17 -17.14 -5.48
CA GLU A 240 32.11 -16.32 -6.25
C GLU A 240 31.64 -14.86 -6.25
N TYR A 241 32.59 -13.95 -6.05
CA TYR A 241 32.32 -12.52 -6.03
C TYR A 241 33.36 -11.72 -6.78
N PHE A 242 32.94 -10.55 -7.21
CA PHE A 242 33.75 -9.53 -7.84
C PHE A 242 33.87 -8.32 -6.89
N ILE A 243 35.07 -7.73 -6.80
CA ILE A 243 35.27 -6.50 -6.02
C ILE A 243 35.32 -5.32 -6.99
N ASN A 244 34.50 -4.31 -6.74
CA ASN A 244 34.60 -3.02 -7.42
C ASN A 244 34.55 -1.89 -6.39
N ARG A 245 35.66 -1.17 -6.19
CA ARG A 245 35.82 -0.13 -5.17
C ARG A 245 35.43 -0.63 -3.78
N ASN A 246 34.33 -0.11 -3.22
CA ASN A 246 33.82 -0.45 -1.90
C ASN A 246 32.76 -1.56 -1.94
N TYR A 247 32.49 -2.15 -3.11
CA TYR A 247 31.41 -3.10 -3.29
C TYR A 247 31.93 -4.53 -3.46
N LYS A 248 31.27 -5.47 -2.76
CA LYS A 248 31.41 -6.90 -2.98
C LYS A 248 30.19 -7.39 -3.76
N ILE A 249 30.40 -7.86 -4.99
CA ILE A 249 29.35 -8.10 -5.98
C ILE A 249 29.22 -9.59 -6.28
N PHE A 250 28.02 -10.12 -6.17
CA PHE A 250 27.69 -11.51 -6.44
C PHE A 250 26.80 -11.58 -7.69
N PHE A 251 27.43 -11.67 -8.86
CA PHE A 251 26.73 -11.75 -10.16
C PHE A 251 25.88 -13.02 -10.31
N LYS A 252 26.05 -14.05 -9.48
CA LYS A 252 25.11 -15.17 -9.49
C LYS A 252 23.69 -14.74 -9.07
N PHE A 253 23.61 -13.75 -8.17
CA PHE A 253 22.37 -13.35 -7.51
C PHE A 253 21.87 -11.96 -7.94
N GLY A 254 22.67 -11.20 -8.69
CA GLY A 254 22.36 -9.81 -9.02
C GLY A 254 22.40 -8.89 -7.79
N ILE A 255 23.38 -9.11 -6.89
CA ILE A 255 23.49 -8.38 -5.62
C ILE A 255 24.87 -7.73 -5.51
N ALA A 256 24.92 -6.49 -5.02
CA ALA A 256 26.14 -5.83 -4.59
C ALA A 256 25.99 -5.34 -3.14
N LEU A 257 27.01 -5.60 -2.33
CA LEU A 257 27.05 -5.23 -0.93
C LEU A 257 28.04 -4.09 -0.74
N ASP A 258 27.60 -3.02 -0.09
CA ASP A 258 28.49 -1.91 0.29
C ASP A 258 29.49 -2.34 1.38
N ASN A 259 30.50 -1.50 1.61
CA ASN A 259 31.59 -1.71 2.57
C ASN A 259 32.22 -3.11 2.49
N LEU A 260 32.38 -3.64 1.28
CA LEU A 260 32.90 -4.97 0.97
C LEU A 260 32.16 -6.11 1.68
N GLY A 261 30.88 -5.91 2.00
CA GLY A 261 30.04 -6.85 2.75
C GLY A 261 30.13 -6.73 4.27
N ASN A 262 30.94 -5.81 4.82
CA ASN A 262 30.98 -5.50 6.26
C ASN A 262 29.92 -4.45 6.62
N LEU A 263 28.65 -4.84 6.45
CA LEU A 263 27.51 -3.94 6.48
C LEU A 263 27.27 -3.32 7.87
N SER A 264 27.12 -2.00 7.90
CA SER A 264 26.73 -1.16 9.02
C SER A 264 25.34 -0.55 8.82
N SER A 265 24.81 0.13 9.84
CA SER A 265 23.48 0.75 9.79
C SER A 265 23.29 1.83 8.70
N LYS A 266 24.37 2.31 8.10
CA LYS A 266 24.34 3.34 7.03
C LYS A 266 24.48 2.75 5.63
N ASP A 267 24.82 1.47 5.55
CA ASP A 267 25.17 0.81 4.31
C ASP A 267 23.93 0.21 3.64
N PHE A 268 24.06 -0.09 2.34
CA PHE A 268 22.98 -0.62 1.52
C PHE A 268 23.35 -1.97 0.91
N VAL A 269 22.32 -2.79 0.74
CA VAL A 269 22.31 -3.93 -0.18
C VAL A 269 21.68 -3.46 -1.48
N TYR A 270 22.43 -3.56 -2.56
CA TYR A 270 21.95 -3.26 -3.90
C TYR A 270 21.53 -4.55 -4.58
N ILE A 271 20.30 -4.60 -5.08
CA ILE A 271 19.77 -5.69 -5.90
C ILE A 271 19.46 -5.13 -7.28
N PHE A 272 19.93 -5.78 -8.33
CA PHE A 272 19.93 -5.21 -9.67
C PHE A 272 19.52 -6.20 -10.77
N SER A 273 19.00 -5.64 -11.88
CA SER A 273 18.65 -6.38 -13.09
C SER A 273 19.89 -6.73 -13.93
N GLU A 274 19.76 -7.63 -14.90
CA GLU A 274 20.89 -8.01 -15.77
C GLU A 274 21.48 -6.82 -16.54
N GLU A 275 20.64 -5.82 -16.86
CA GLU A 275 21.05 -4.56 -17.51
C GLU A 275 22.14 -3.82 -16.72
N MET A 276 22.18 -4.01 -15.41
CA MET A 276 23.16 -3.36 -14.53
C MET A 276 24.53 -4.05 -14.51
N ILE A 277 24.66 -5.28 -15.05
CA ILE A 277 25.92 -6.05 -15.02
C ILE A 277 27.10 -5.28 -15.64
N PRO A 278 26.99 -4.66 -16.83
CA PRO A 278 28.10 -3.91 -17.42
C PRO A 278 28.56 -2.74 -16.54
N TYR A 279 27.63 -2.06 -15.87
CA TYR A 279 27.93 -0.94 -14.98
C TYR A 279 28.63 -1.38 -13.70
N TRP A 280 28.24 -2.53 -13.16
CA TRP A 280 28.92 -3.12 -12.00
C TRP A 280 30.31 -3.65 -12.32
N LYS A 281 30.58 -4.03 -13.57
CA LYS A 281 31.92 -4.41 -14.06
C LYS A 281 32.80 -3.20 -14.40
N ASP A 282 32.24 -2.00 -14.55
CA ASP A 282 33.00 -0.78 -14.86
C ASP A 282 33.63 -0.17 -13.59
N PHE A 283 34.95 -0.31 -13.46
CA PHE A 283 35.73 0.27 -12.35
C PHE A 283 35.77 1.81 -12.35
N TYR A 284 35.58 2.44 -13.51
CA TYR A 284 35.71 3.88 -13.69
C TYR A 284 34.37 4.60 -13.57
N ARG A 285 33.24 3.91 -13.78
CA ARG A 285 31.88 4.50 -13.69
C ARG A 285 30.86 3.60 -12.96
N PRO A 286 30.92 3.45 -11.63
CA PRO A 286 29.74 3.00 -10.92
C PRO A 286 28.61 4.03 -11.09
N ILE A 287 27.40 3.55 -11.30
CA ILE A 287 26.19 4.37 -11.47
C ILE A 287 25.86 5.16 -10.19
N ILE A 288 26.24 4.62 -9.04
CA ILE A 288 25.93 5.10 -7.69
C ILE A 288 26.88 6.23 -7.28
#